data_AF-A0A815YHQ0-F1
#
_entry.id   AF-A0A815YHQ0-F1
#
_cell.length_a   1.000
_cell.length_b   1.000
_cell.length_c   1.000
_cell.angle_alpha   90.00
_cell.angle_beta   90.00
_cell.angle_gamma   90.00
#
_symmetry.space_group_name_H-M   'P 1'
#
loop_
_entity.id
_entity.type
_entity.pdbx_description
1 polymer ?
#
loop_
_entity_poly.entity_id
_entity_poly.type
_entity_poly.pdbx_seq_one_letter_code
_entity_poly.pdbx_strand_id
1 'polypeptide(L)'
;MADYIITLDLTDNDDTPTEIELFLSYSPSFKQFIQLRSLSLFNLRSYPTLMKILEECYHLCNLTHLGLFHCYQDGQIDFQLIVNHIWSLPNLTHCTI
;
A
#
# COMPACT_ATOMS: atom_id res chain seq x y z
N MET A 1 -0.26 -3.49 19.86
CA MET A 1 1.06 -2.86 19.55
C MET A 1 1.01 -2.17 18.19
N ALA A 2 0.36 -2.78 17.19
CA ALA A 2 0.06 -2.16 15.89
C ALA A 2 -0.82 -0.89 15.98
N ASP A 3 -1.57 -0.73 17.08
CA ASP A 3 -2.51 0.38 17.29
C ASP A 3 -1.85 1.77 17.40
N TYR A 4 -0.53 1.82 17.56
CA TYR A 4 0.23 3.08 17.64
C TYR A 4 1.05 3.36 16.37
N ILE A 5 0.99 2.48 15.36
CA ILE A 5 1.72 2.66 14.12
C ILE A 5 1.01 3.73 13.31
N ILE A 6 1.69 4.85 13.10
CA ILE A 6 1.20 6.01 12.35
C ILE A 6 1.68 5.96 10.90
N THR A 7 2.88 5.43 10.68
CA THR A 7 3.51 5.33 9.37
C THR A 7 3.98 3.90 9.16
N LEU A 8 3.75 3.38 7.97
CA LEU A 8 4.21 2.08 7.52
C LEU A 8 4.88 2.25 6.17
N ASP A 9 6.16 1.90 6.10
CA ASP A 9 6.92 1.88 4.88
C ASP A 9 7.30 0.42 4.60
N LEU A 10 6.90 -0.11 3.45
CA LEU A 10 7.23 -1.47 3.02
C LEU A 10 8.03 -1.40 1.72
N THR A 11 9.15 -2.11 1.67
CA THR A 11 10.06 -2.09 0.53
C THR A 11 10.42 -3.51 0.13
N ASP A 12 10.36 -3.79 -1.17
CA ASP A 12 11.15 -4.88 -1.73
C ASP A 12 12.49 -4.29 -2.22
N ASN A 13 13.61 -4.97 -1.99
CA ASN A 13 14.91 -4.58 -2.53
C ASN A 13 15.76 -5.83 -2.83
N ASP A 14 16.99 -5.66 -3.34
CA ASP A 14 17.84 -6.79 -3.72
C ASP A 14 18.22 -7.69 -2.53
N ASP A 15 18.27 -7.13 -1.32
CA ASP A 15 18.50 -7.88 -0.07
C ASP A 15 17.21 -8.50 0.48
N THR A 16 16.04 -7.87 0.23
CA THR A 16 14.71 -8.30 0.70
C THR A 16 13.65 -8.31 -0.42
N PRO A 17 13.76 -9.20 -1.43
CA PRO A 17 12.95 -9.12 -2.64
C PRO A 17 11.46 -9.51 -2.49
N THR A 18 11.04 -9.98 -1.32
CA THR A 18 9.67 -10.45 -1.05
C THR A 18 9.16 -10.00 0.32
N GLU A 19 9.74 -8.94 0.87
CA GLU A 19 9.39 -8.44 2.21
C GLU A 19 7.93 -8.03 2.30
N ILE A 20 7.40 -7.38 1.26
CA ILE A 20 5.99 -6.96 1.22
C ILE A 20 5.07 -8.18 1.29
N GLU A 21 5.37 -9.23 0.51
CA GLU A 21 4.59 -10.46 0.51
C GLU A 21 4.70 -11.21 1.84
N LEU A 22 5.89 -11.26 2.41
CA LEU A 22 6.14 -11.89 3.71
C LEU A 22 5.38 -11.15 4.81
N PHE A 23 5.42 -9.82 4.83
CA PHE A 23 4.66 -8.99 5.76
C PHE A 23 3.16 -9.29 5.68
N LEU A 24 2.60 -9.33 4.46
CA LEU A 24 1.19 -9.65 4.23
C LEU A 24 0.82 -11.09 4.59
N SER A 25 1.78 -12.02 4.61
CA SER A 25 1.54 -13.40 5.06
C SER A 25 1.31 -13.48 6.57
N TYR A 26 2.00 -12.65 7.35
CA TYR A 26 1.84 -12.57 8.80
C TYR A 26 0.74 -11.58 9.22
N SER A 27 0.50 -10.56 8.41
CA SER A 27 -0.50 -9.51 8.64
C SER A 27 -1.39 -9.34 7.40
N PRO A 28 -2.36 -10.24 7.19
CA PRO A 28 -3.14 -10.28 5.94
C PRO A 28 -4.11 -9.12 5.77
N SER A 29 -4.31 -8.29 6.80
CA SER A 29 -5.20 -7.14 6.79
C SER A 29 -4.59 -5.96 7.53
N PHE A 30 -4.87 -4.74 7.04
CA PHE A 30 -4.39 -3.51 7.66
C PHE A 30 -5.29 -2.99 8.79
N LYS A 31 -6.41 -3.66 9.08
CA LYS A 31 -7.36 -3.27 10.14
C LYS A 31 -6.75 -3.11 11.53
N GLN A 32 -5.63 -3.77 11.80
CA GLN A 32 -4.89 -3.66 13.05
C GLN A 32 -4.10 -2.34 13.18
N PHE A 33 -3.85 -1.63 12.08
CA PHE A 33 -3.15 -0.33 12.08
C PHE A 33 -4.17 0.81 12.15
N ILE A 34 -4.98 0.82 13.20
CA ILE A 34 -6.11 1.75 13.34
C ILE A 34 -5.71 3.23 13.34
N GLN A 35 -4.45 3.55 13.68
CA GLN A 35 -3.90 4.91 13.68
C GLN A 35 -3.06 5.22 12.43
N LEU A 36 -3.01 4.32 11.44
CA LEU A 36 -2.17 4.52 10.26
C LEU A 36 -2.63 5.74 9.47
N ARG A 37 -1.71 6.67 9.25
CA ARG A 37 -1.91 7.91 8.49
C ARG A 37 -1.15 7.92 7.18
N SER A 38 -0.03 7.22 7.13
CA SER A 38 0.84 7.16 5.97
C SER A 38 1.23 5.73 5.64
N LEU A 39 1.06 5.36 4.38
CA LEU A 39 1.54 4.10 3.81
C LEU A 39 2.43 4.42 2.61
N SER A 40 3.65 3.88 2.62
CA SER A 40 4.56 3.94 1.47
C SER A 40 4.93 2.52 1.03
N LEU A 41 4.83 2.26 -0.27
CA LEU A 41 5.27 1.03 -0.89
C LEU A 41 6.42 1.35 -1.84
N PHE A 42 7.49 0.57 -1.76
CA PHE A 42 8.67 0.73 -2.62
C PHE A 42 8.95 -0.57 -3.38
N ASN A 43 9.17 -0.44 -4.68
CA ASN A 43 9.55 -1.52 -5.60
C ASN A 43 8.59 -2.71 -5.64
N LEU A 44 7.31 -2.54 -5.27
CA LEU A 44 6.31 -3.60 -5.36
C LEU A 44 6.01 -3.95 -6.82
N ARG A 45 6.47 -5.11 -7.29
CA ARG A 45 6.27 -5.54 -8.69
C ARG A 45 5.06 -6.44 -8.90
N SER A 46 4.27 -6.73 -7.87
CA SER A 46 3.09 -7.59 -7.97
C SER A 46 1.80 -6.76 -8.06
N TYR A 47 1.22 -6.69 -9.26
CA TYR A 47 -0.07 -6.01 -9.48
C TYR A 47 -1.21 -6.58 -8.61
N PRO A 48 -1.41 -7.91 -8.49
CA PRO A 48 -2.42 -8.46 -7.59
C PRO A 48 -2.22 -8.05 -6.12
N THR A 49 -0.96 -8.01 -5.66
CA THR A 49 -0.62 -7.58 -4.30
C THR A 49 -0.92 -6.09 -4.10
N LEU A 50 -0.58 -5.24 -5.09
CA LEU A 50 -0.90 -3.82 -5.04
C LEU A 50 -2.42 -3.58 -4.94
N MET A 51 -3.21 -4.24 -5.77
CA MET A 51 -4.68 -4.09 -5.74
C MET A 51 -5.26 -4.52 -4.38
N LYS A 52 -4.79 -5.65 -3.82
CA LYS A 52 -5.19 -6.10 -2.49
C LYS A 52 -4.83 -5.06 -1.41
N ILE A 53 -3.66 -4.45 -1.49
CA ILE A 53 -3.27 -3.39 -0.55
C ILE A 53 -4.19 -2.16 -0.68
N LEU A 54 -4.51 -1.74 -1.91
CA LEU A 54 -5.40 -0.60 -2.15
C LEU A 54 -6.82 -0.88 -1.63
N GLU A 55 -7.32 -2.10 -1.76
CA GLU A 55 -8.60 -2.52 -1.17
C GLU A 55 -8.57 -2.42 0.37
N GLU A 56 -7.50 -2.86 1.01
CA GLU A 56 -7.34 -2.75 2.47
C GLU A 56 -7.22 -1.28 2.92
N CYS A 57 -6.61 -0.41 2.11
CA CYS A 57 -6.50 1.02 2.40
C CYS A 57 -7.86 1.70 2.52
N TYR A 58 -8.89 1.19 1.85
CA TYR A 58 -10.25 1.72 1.97
C TYR A 58 -10.80 1.62 3.39
N HIS A 59 -10.35 0.62 4.17
CA HIS A 59 -10.74 0.43 5.56
C HIS A 59 -9.92 1.24 6.56
N LEU A 60 -8.86 1.92 6.10
CA LEU A 60 -8.00 2.73 6.95
C LEU A 60 -8.57 4.15 7.06
N CYS A 61 -9.49 4.34 7.99
CA CYS A 61 -10.17 5.62 8.20
C CYS A 61 -9.24 6.81 8.48
N ASN A 62 -8.01 6.57 8.95
CA ASN A 62 -7.04 7.63 9.26
C ASN A 62 -5.99 7.84 8.17
N LEU A 63 -6.00 7.03 7.09
CA LEU A 63 -5.03 7.12 6.01
C LEU A 63 -5.24 8.42 5.23
N THR A 64 -4.20 9.25 5.21
CA THR A 64 -4.21 10.57 4.56
C THR A 64 -3.10 10.69 3.52
N HIS A 65 -2.07 9.85 3.59
CA HIS A 65 -0.90 9.86 2.71
C HIS A 65 -0.69 8.45 2.14
N LEU A 66 -0.53 8.37 0.81
CA LEU A 66 -0.18 7.14 0.10
C LEU A 66 0.97 7.42 -0.87
N GLY A 67 2.07 6.68 -0.71
CA GLY A 67 3.21 6.72 -1.62
C GLY A 67 3.40 5.38 -2.32
N LEU A 68 3.44 5.38 -3.65
CA LEU A 68 3.79 4.21 -4.46
C LEU A 68 5.05 4.56 -5.25
N PHE A 69 6.18 3.98 -4.89
CA PHE A 69 7.48 4.32 -5.47
C PHE A 69 8.01 3.12 -6.24
N HIS A 70 8.14 3.26 -7.56
CA HIS A 70 8.59 2.17 -8.43
C HIS A 70 7.72 0.89 -8.32
N CYS A 71 6.42 1.04 -8.03
CA CYS A 71 5.46 -0.07 -7.88
C CYS A 71 4.84 -0.53 -9.21
N TYR A 72 5.50 -0.27 -10.34
CA TYR A 72 4.97 -0.56 -11.67
C TYR A 72 5.75 -1.69 -12.32
N GLN A 73 5.01 -2.65 -12.88
CA GLN A 73 5.56 -3.72 -13.69
C GLN A 73 5.31 -3.45 -15.18
N ASP A 74 6.28 -3.84 -16.00
CA ASP A 74 6.20 -3.79 -17.46
C ASP A 74 5.16 -4.81 -17.96
N GLY A 75 4.11 -4.35 -18.64
CA GLY A 75 3.07 -5.18 -19.27
C GLY A 75 1.65 -4.92 -18.75
N GLN A 76 0.74 -4.55 -19.67
CA GLN A 76 -0.72 -4.32 -19.52
C GLN A 76 -1.26 -4.15 -18.09
N ILE A 77 -0.68 -3.24 -17.31
CA ILE A 77 -1.29 -2.75 -16.08
C ILE A 77 -2.31 -1.70 -16.48
N ASP A 78 -3.54 -1.85 -15.98
CA ASP A 78 -4.54 -0.78 -16.09
C ASP A 78 -4.21 0.31 -15.06
N PHE A 79 -3.29 1.20 -15.45
CA PHE A 79 -2.90 2.34 -14.63
C PHE A 79 -4.10 3.21 -14.25
N GLN A 80 -5.10 3.32 -15.14
CA GLN A 80 -6.31 4.07 -14.86
C GLN A 80 -7.11 3.43 -13.73
N LEU A 81 -7.19 2.10 -13.68
CA LEU A 81 -7.81 1.40 -12.58
C LEU A 81 -7.09 1.66 -11.25
N ILE A 82 -5.76 1.61 -11.21
CA ILE A 82 -4.97 1.94 -10.00
C ILE A 82 -5.31 3.35 -9.52
N VAL A 83 -5.25 4.33 -10.43
CA VAL A 83 -5.55 5.73 -10.14
C VAL A 83 -6.98 5.90 -9.61
N ASN A 84 -7.96 5.21 -10.20
CA ASN A 84 -9.34 5.25 -9.74
C ASN A 84 -9.49 4.68 -8.31
N HIS A 85 -8.80 3.58 -8.00
CA HIS A 85 -8.79 3.01 -6.65
C HIS A 85 -8.19 3.99 -5.64
N ILE A 86 -7.04 4.58 -5.95
CA ILE A 86 -6.39 5.58 -5.09
C ILE A 86 -7.32 6.77 -4.82
N TRP A 87 -7.95 7.33 -5.86
CA TRP A 87 -8.84 8.49 -5.70
C TRP A 87 -10.19 8.17 -5.05
N SER A 88 -10.52 6.89 -4.91
CA SER A 88 -11.70 6.45 -4.14
C SER A 88 -11.44 6.34 -2.63
N LEU A 89 -10.20 6.49 -2.18
CA LEU A 89 -9.85 6.43 -0.76
C LEU A 89 -10.42 7.66 -0.02
N PRO A 90 -11.23 7.46 1.04
CA PRO A 90 -12.13 8.50 1.55
C PRO A 90 -11.45 9.70 2.21
N ASN A 91 -10.28 9.50 2.81
CA ASN A 91 -9.57 10.53 3.58
C ASN A 91 -8.18 10.87 3.00
N LEU A 92 -7.89 10.38 1.79
CA LEU A 92 -6.61 10.62 1.14
C LEU A 92 -6.49 12.10 0.75
N THR A 93 -5.43 12.75 1.23
CA THR A 93 -5.14 14.18 0.95
C THR A 93 -3.84 14.36 0.18
N HIS A 94 -2.93 13.38 0.29
CA HIS A 94 -1.64 13.39 -0.37
C HIS A 94 -1.40 12.04 -1.04
N CYS A 95 -1.01 12.07 -2.30
CA CYS A 95 -0.62 10.89 -3.05
C CYS A 95 0.64 11.17 -3.86
N THR A 96 1.58 10.22 -3.87
CA THR A 96 2.75 10.21 -4.75
C THR A 96 2.80 8.85 -5.44
N ILE A 97 2.98 8.84 -6.76
CA ILE A 97 3.02 7.64 -7.60
C ILE A 97 4.14 7.76 -8.63
#